data_AF-A0A960SJ18-F1
#
_entry.id   AF-A0A960SJ18-F1
#
_cell.length_a   1.000
_cell.length_b   1.000
_cell.length_c   1.000
_cell.angle_alpha   90.00
_cell.angle_beta   90.00
_cell.angle_gamma   90.00
#
_symmetry.space_group_name_H-M   'P 1'
#
loop_
_entity.id
_entity.type
_entity.pdbx_description
1 polymer ?
#
loop_
_entity_poly.entity_id
_entity_poly.type
_entity_poly.pdbx_seq_one_letter_code
_entity_poly.pdbx_strand_id
1 'polypeptide(L)'
;FLIQDNVIIGRDDRFRVYGWAAHREGLIPYGTHLLDSYYGIKVYGSGHVIAHNSIAYFHDAIGISTYGTPEKEQELKAVSIDIYNNDLHLLVDDFVEADGGVHNIRIMRNRGVNTGQSGISAQPVFGGPAYYIRNVLYNIQKGGALKIHGGVPGLTAYHNTFIAENNGGGGHPNSNYRNNLFLGSDGPTHIARFPYTTTYSIADYNGYRPNQGPDSPEGQFRWLSPRGEWEEFKSLEDFKKASGLEAHGITVDYNDFEDLQKPIQGPVGTPLGEMPGPVYHAVDLNFKLNPNGKAVDAGVIIPNVNDNFTGHAPDLGALEVGVPPVVYGARGLDPNQEFYR
;
A
#
# COMPACT_ATOMS: atom_id res chain seq x y z
N PHE A 1 -22.98 6.97 -1.86
CA PHE A 1 -22.99 7.56 -0.49
C PHE A 1 -21.78 8.47 -0.33
N LEU A 2 -21.91 9.54 0.46
CA LEU A 2 -20.77 10.29 1.00
C LEU A 2 -20.62 9.90 2.48
N ILE A 3 -19.47 9.36 2.84
CA ILE A 3 -19.12 8.99 4.22
C ILE A 3 -17.82 9.71 4.56
N GLN A 4 -17.91 10.78 5.36
CA GLN A 4 -16.75 11.60 5.68
C GLN A 4 -16.77 12.16 7.09
N ASP A 5 -15.59 12.52 7.58
CA ASP A 5 -15.36 13.18 8.87
C ASP A 5 -15.82 12.37 10.08
N ASN A 6 -15.72 11.04 10.00
CA ASN A 6 -16.08 10.15 11.09
C ASN A 6 -14.85 9.64 11.83
N VAL A 7 -14.99 9.44 13.13
CA VAL A 7 -14.11 8.59 13.94
C VAL A 7 -14.83 7.26 14.16
N ILE A 8 -14.25 6.17 13.64
CA ILE A 8 -14.86 4.84 13.66
C ILE A 8 -13.91 3.88 14.38
N ILE A 9 -14.31 3.44 15.57
CA ILE A 9 -13.46 2.63 16.46
C ILE A 9 -14.07 1.24 16.62
N GLY A 10 -13.33 0.22 16.19
CA GLY A 10 -13.69 -1.17 16.34
C GLY A 10 -13.26 -1.76 17.68
N ARG A 11 -13.39 -3.09 17.76
CA ARG A 11 -13.20 -3.88 18.98
C ARG A 11 -12.08 -4.91 18.86
N ASP A 12 -11.38 -4.98 17.74
CA ASP A 12 -10.20 -5.85 17.61
C ASP A 12 -9.02 -5.35 18.47
N ASP A 13 -7.94 -6.14 18.51
CA ASP A 13 -6.77 -5.89 19.34
C ASP A 13 -6.19 -4.49 19.13
N ARG A 14 -5.95 -3.79 20.24
CA ARG A 14 -5.50 -2.39 20.26
C ARG A 14 -4.01 -2.23 20.55
N PHE A 15 -3.34 -3.34 20.86
CA PHE A 15 -2.00 -3.34 21.45
C PHE A 15 -0.98 -4.09 20.60
N ARG A 16 -1.42 -4.84 19.58
CA ARG A 16 -0.59 -5.80 18.86
C ARG A 16 -0.90 -5.78 17.38
N VAL A 17 0.15 -5.79 16.54
CA VAL A 17 0.00 -6.01 15.09
C VAL A 17 0.20 -7.49 14.80
N TYR A 18 -0.89 -8.20 14.49
CA TYR A 18 -0.80 -9.55 13.96
C TYR A 18 -1.91 -9.82 12.97
N GLY A 19 -1.56 -10.54 11.90
CA GLY A 19 -2.51 -10.89 10.87
C GLY A 19 -3.20 -12.22 11.12
N TRP A 20 -4.40 -12.37 10.57
CA TRP A 20 -5.20 -13.59 10.75
C TRP A 20 -4.52 -14.86 10.19
N ALA A 21 -3.72 -14.74 9.12
CA ALA A 21 -3.05 -15.90 8.51
C ALA A 21 -2.01 -16.53 9.44
N ALA A 22 -1.40 -15.75 10.34
CA ALA A 22 -0.44 -16.27 11.30
C ALA A 22 -1.09 -17.22 12.34
N HIS A 23 -2.39 -17.09 12.61
CA HIS A 23 -3.13 -18.11 13.37
C HIS A 23 -3.31 -19.41 12.60
N ARG A 24 -3.66 -19.35 11.30
CA ARG A 24 -3.81 -20.56 10.46
C ARG A 24 -2.50 -21.34 10.38
N GLU A 25 -1.37 -20.65 10.49
CA GLU A 25 -0.04 -21.22 10.44
C GLU A 25 0.47 -21.66 11.83
N GLY A 26 -0.32 -21.48 12.90
CA GLY A 26 0.04 -21.87 14.26
C GLY A 26 1.17 -21.01 14.87
N LEU A 27 1.39 -19.80 14.35
CA LEU A 27 2.54 -18.96 14.68
C LEU A 27 2.30 -18.01 15.85
N ILE A 28 1.08 -17.96 16.41
CA ILE A 28 0.71 -16.97 17.44
C ILE A 28 0.22 -17.67 18.72
N PRO A 29 0.82 -17.39 19.90
CA PRO A 29 0.45 -18.04 21.18
C PRO A 29 -0.86 -17.52 21.79
N TYR A 30 -1.52 -16.54 21.16
CA TYR A 30 -2.66 -15.82 21.73
C TYR A 30 -4.05 -16.36 21.31
N GLY A 31 -4.11 -17.50 20.61
CA GLY A 31 -5.37 -18.09 20.11
C GLY A 31 -5.91 -17.38 18.87
N THR A 32 -6.94 -17.89 18.21
CA THR A 32 -7.47 -17.33 16.94
C THR A 32 -7.95 -15.89 17.09
N HIS A 33 -7.64 -15.03 16.11
CA HIS A 33 -8.26 -13.72 15.95
C HIS A 33 -9.79 -13.82 16.03
N LEU A 34 -10.40 -13.00 16.88
CA LEU A 34 -11.82 -13.11 17.24
C LEU A 34 -12.77 -12.52 16.19
N LEU A 35 -12.27 -11.67 15.29
CA LEU A 35 -13.08 -10.94 14.30
C LEU A 35 -14.21 -10.15 14.96
N ASP A 36 -13.91 -9.45 16.06
CA ASP A 36 -14.89 -8.69 16.84
C ASP A 36 -15.44 -7.49 16.05
N SER A 37 -14.67 -6.99 15.07
CA SER A 37 -15.10 -5.93 14.16
C SER A 37 -14.59 -6.20 12.74
N TYR A 38 -15.49 -6.59 11.83
CA TYR A 38 -15.09 -7.02 10.49
C TYR A 38 -14.65 -5.85 9.59
N TYR A 39 -15.58 -4.98 9.15
CA TYR A 39 -15.25 -3.79 8.36
C TYR A 39 -15.64 -2.51 9.09
N GLY A 40 -14.79 -1.47 9.02
CA GLY A 40 -15.17 -0.12 9.45
C GLY A 40 -16.23 0.48 8.52
N ILE A 41 -15.96 0.47 7.22
CA ILE A 41 -16.90 0.89 6.18
C ILE A 41 -16.90 -0.17 5.07
N LYS A 42 -18.10 -0.69 4.71
CA LYS A 42 -18.27 -1.55 3.54
C LYS A 42 -19.37 -1.03 2.63
N VAL A 43 -19.09 -0.86 1.34
CA VAL A 43 -20.06 -0.34 0.36
C VAL A 43 -20.16 -1.22 -0.87
N TYR A 44 -21.27 -1.15 -1.59
CA TYR A 44 -21.43 -1.72 -2.92
C TYR A 44 -22.35 -0.83 -3.76
N GLY A 45 -22.18 -0.89 -5.07
CA GLY A 45 -22.89 -0.03 -6.03
C GLY A 45 -22.05 1.15 -6.49
N SER A 46 -22.69 2.08 -7.17
CA SER A 46 -22.01 3.16 -7.90
C SER A 46 -21.85 4.45 -7.09
N GLY A 47 -20.77 5.19 -7.34
CA GLY A 47 -20.69 6.61 -6.98
C GLY A 47 -20.53 6.88 -5.48
N HIS A 48 -19.73 6.09 -4.78
CA HIS A 48 -19.43 6.31 -3.36
C HIS A 48 -18.21 7.19 -3.17
N VAL A 49 -18.22 8.02 -2.13
CA VAL A 49 -17.09 8.81 -1.66
C VAL A 49 -16.90 8.50 -0.17
N ILE A 50 -15.72 8.02 0.19
CA ILE A 50 -15.30 7.69 1.55
C ILE A 50 -14.05 8.51 1.85
N ALA A 51 -14.24 9.63 2.54
CA ALA A 51 -13.18 10.63 2.66
C ALA A 51 -12.97 11.12 4.08
N HIS A 52 -11.74 11.43 4.47
CA HIS A 52 -11.48 12.06 5.78
C HIS A 52 -12.10 11.29 6.95
N ASN A 53 -12.06 9.95 6.95
CA ASN A 53 -12.45 9.16 8.11
C ASN A 53 -11.20 8.70 8.86
N SER A 54 -11.28 8.67 10.19
CA SER A 54 -10.27 8.08 11.06
C SER A 54 -10.79 6.74 11.57
N ILE A 55 -10.14 5.64 11.20
CA ILE A 55 -10.64 4.28 11.43
C ILE A 55 -9.58 3.43 12.13
N ALA A 56 -9.96 2.75 13.22
CA ALA A 56 -9.03 1.88 13.95
C ALA A 56 -9.69 0.60 14.48
N TYR A 57 -8.89 -0.46 14.63
CA TYR A 57 -9.25 -1.71 15.32
C TYR A 57 -10.35 -2.55 14.64
N PHE A 58 -10.20 -2.73 13.33
CA PHE A 58 -11.04 -3.61 12.52
C PHE A 58 -10.18 -4.69 11.86
N HIS A 59 -10.84 -5.71 11.29
CA HIS A 59 -10.18 -6.61 10.36
C HIS A 59 -9.67 -5.84 9.14
N ASP A 60 -10.60 -5.18 8.46
CA ASP A 60 -10.33 -4.26 7.36
C ASP A 60 -10.92 -2.89 7.66
N ALA A 61 -10.24 -1.81 7.29
CA ALA A 61 -10.78 -0.49 7.54
C ALA A 61 -11.93 -0.16 6.58
N ILE A 62 -11.67 -0.28 5.27
CA ILE A 62 -12.62 0.09 4.21
C ILE A 62 -12.62 -1.01 3.14
N GLY A 63 -13.81 -1.48 2.74
CA GLY A 63 -13.93 -2.49 1.69
C GLY A 63 -15.07 -2.24 0.71
N ILE A 64 -14.89 -2.70 -0.53
CA ILE A 64 -16.00 -2.92 -1.45
C ILE A 64 -16.60 -4.31 -1.16
N SER A 65 -17.93 -4.42 -1.20
CA SER A 65 -18.60 -5.67 -0.85
C SER A 65 -18.32 -6.79 -1.85
N THR A 66 -17.62 -7.82 -1.39
CA THR A 66 -17.35 -9.06 -2.12
C THR A 66 -18.46 -10.08 -1.87
N TYR A 67 -19.58 -10.00 -2.61
CA TYR A 67 -20.67 -10.98 -2.47
C TYR A 67 -20.85 -11.91 -3.69
N GLY A 68 -20.02 -11.78 -4.72
CA GLY A 68 -20.06 -12.67 -5.88
C GLY A 68 -19.54 -12.02 -7.17
N THR A 69 -20.05 -12.51 -8.29
CA THR A 69 -19.80 -11.90 -9.61
C THR A 69 -20.50 -10.54 -9.68
N PRO A 70 -19.90 -9.51 -10.31
CA PRO A 70 -20.58 -8.24 -10.49
C PRO A 70 -21.93 -8.38 -11.19
N GLU A 71 -22.88 -7.54 -10.80
CA GLU A 71 -24.19 -7.48 -11.42
C GLU A 71 -24.10 -7.21 -12.93
N LYS A 72 -25.06 -7.69 -13.70
CA LYS A 72 -25.08 -7.46 -15.15
C LYS A 72 -25.44 -6.01 -15.46
N GLU A 73 -26.42 -5.50 -14.71
CA GLU A 73 -26.96 -4.16 -14.72
C GLU A 73 -25.89 -3.14 -14.28
N GLN A 74 -25.66 -2.11 -15.09
CA GLN A 74 -24.53 -1.18 -14.88
C GLN A 74 -24.69 -0.35 -13.61
N GLU A 75 -25.92 0.04 -13.30
CA GLU A 75 -26.29 0.85 -12.15
C GLU A 75 -26.11 0.13 -10.80
N LEU A 76 -26.06 -1.21 -10.84
CA LEU A 76 -25.86 -2.02 -9.64
C LEU A 76 -24.38 -2.37 -9.41
N LYS A 77 -23.51 -2.20 -10.42
CA LYS A 77 -22.08 -2.51 -10.28
C LYS A 77 -21.38 -1.57 -9.30
N ALA A 78 -20.38 -2.12 -8.61
CA ALA A 78 -19.44 -1.37 -7.81
C ALA A 78 -18.45 -0.60 -8.71
N VAL A 79 -18.80 0.64 -9.07
CA VAL A 79 -18.01 1.49 -9.99
C VAL A 79 -17.95 2.94 -9.52
N SER A 80 -16.90 3.65 -9.94
CA SER A 80 -16.74 5.10 -9.65
C SER A 80 -16.77 5.38 -8.14
N ILE A 81 -15.86 4.74 -7.40
CA ILE A 81 -15.78 4.85 -5.93
C ILE A 81 -14.48 5.54 -5.56
N ASP A 82 -14.57 6.57 -4.73
CA ASP A 82 -13.45 7.39 -4.28
C ASP A 82 -13.21 7.17 -2.80
N ILE A 83 -12.00 6.74 -2.46
CA ILE A 83 -11.58 6.49 -1.08
C ILE A 83 -10.33 7.33 -0.84
N TYR A 84 -10.44 8.45 -0.11
CA TYR A 84 -9.32 9.36 0.02
C TYR A 84 -9.16 10.11 1.33
N ASN A 85 -7.93 10.50 1.65
CA ASN A 85 -7.63 11.30 2.84
C ASN A 85 -8.09 10.66 4.16
N ASN A 86 -8.26 9.33 4.20
CA ASN A 86 -8.57 8.61 5.44
C ASN A 86 -7.29 8.34 6.24
N ASP A 87 -7.42 8.24 7.56
CA ASP A 87 -6.34 7.86 8.49
C ASP A 87 -6.70 6.53 9.15
N LEU A 88 -5.88 5.50 8.92
CA LEU A 88 -6.21 4.12 9.19
C LEU A 88 -5.17 3.53 10.13
N HIS A 89 -5.61 2.98 11.27
CA HIS A 89 -4.71 2.55 12.33
C HIS A 89 -5.02 1.15 12.84
N LEU A 90 -4.01 0.29 12.81
CA LEU A 90 -4.03 -1.05 13.42
C LEU A 90 -5.19 -1.92 12.92
N LEU A 91 -4.96 -2.52 11.76
CA LEU A 91 -5.88 -3.46 11.11
C LEU A 91 -5.32 -4.89 11.17
N VAL A 92 -6.20 -5.88 11.08
CA VAL A 92 -5.78 -7.29 11.12
C VAL A 92 -5.48 -7.84 9.74
N ASP A 93 -6.20 -7.41 8.71
CA ASP A 93 -6.03 -7.83 7.32
C ASP A 93 -5.48 -6.69 6.48
N ASP A 94 -6.32 -5.84 5.87
CA ASP A 94 -5.87 -4.76 4.98
C ASP A 94 -6.35 -3.35 5.40
N PHE A 95 -5.64 -2.31 4.94
CA PHE A 95 -6.12 -0.93 5.12
C PHE A 95 -7.36 -0.64 4.26
N VAL A 96 -7.29 -0.93 2.97
CA VAL A 96 -8.39 -0.71 2.02
C VAL A 96 -8.47 -1.83 1.01
N GLU A 97 -9.66 -2.40 0.84
CA GLU A 97 -9.96 -3.41 -0.17
C GLU A 97 -10.78 -2.82 -1.33
N ALA A 98 -10.19 -2.77 -2.53
CA ALA A 98 -10.93 -2.57 -3.78
C ALA A 98 -11.61 -3.86 -4.28
N ASP A 99 -11.48 -4.94 -3.51
CA ASP A 99 -11.93 -6.29 -3.82
C ASP A 99 -13.42 -6.32 -4.18
N GLY A 100 -13.76 -7.03 -5.25
CA GLY A 100 -15.13 -7.09 -5.75
C GLY A 100 -15.59 -5.86 -6.53
N GLY A 101 -14.77 -4.78 -6.57
CA GLY A 101 -15.00 -3.63 -7.42
C GLY A 101 -14.88 -3.96 -8.91
N VAL A 102 -15.45 -3.13 -9.77
CA VAL A 102 -15.41 -3.36 -11.22
C VAL A 102 -14.44 -2.42 -11.91
N HIS A 103 -14.69 -1.11 -11.91
CA HIS A 103 -13.84 -0.13 -12.58
C HIS A 103 -14.02 1.28 -12.04
N ASN A 104 -13.02 2.14 -12.27
CA ASN A 104 -12.94 3.49 -11.74
C ASN A 104 -12.98 3.53 -10.21
N ILE A 105 -12.27 2.60 -9.57
CA ILE A 105 -12.05 2.63 -8.13
C ILE A 105 -10.78 3.45 -7.87
N ARG A 106 -10.88 4.50 -7.05
CA ARG A 106 -9.80 5.47 -6.83
C ARG A 106 -9.48 5.53 -5.34
N ILE A 107 -8.34 4.96 -4.96
CA ILE A 107 -7.82 4.95 -3.59
C ILE A 107 -6.66 5.94 -3.52
N MET A 108 -6.89 7.11 -2.94
CA MET A 108 -5.97 8.24 -3.06
C MET A 108 -5.63 8.88 -1.73
N ARG A 109 -4.38 9.23 -1.47
CA ARG A 109 -4.01 10.05 -0.30
C ARG A 109 -4.53 9.48 1.02
N ASN A 110 -4.55 8.16 1.21
CA ASN A 110 -4.85 7.57 2.51
C ASN A 110 -3.54 7.34 3.27
N ARG A 111 -3.59 7.48 4.60
CA ARG A 111 -2.49 7.11 5.49
C ARG A 111 -2.89 5.86 6.25
N GLY A 112 -2.09 4.80 6.14
CA GLY A 112 -2.25 3.56 6.88
C GLY A 112 -1.03 3.28 7.76
N VAL A 113 -1.25 3.08 9.05
CA VAL A 113 -0.19 2.72 10.01
C VAL A 113 -0.58 1.47 10.78
N ASN A 114 0.23 0.43 10.63
CA ASN A 114 0.05 -0.94 11.15
C ASN A 114 -1.07 -1.72 10.47
N THR A 115 -0.69 -2.82 9.83
CA THR A 115 -1.64 -3.85 9.44
C THR A 115 -1.00 -5.24 9.52
N GLY A 116 -1.82 -6.23 9.87
CA GLY A 116 -1.41 -7.62 10.09
C GLY A 116 -1.21 -8.43 8.82
N GLN A 117 -2.02 -8.20 7.78
CA GLN A 117 -1.74 -8.65 6.42
C GLN A 117 -1.28 -7.46 5.59
N SER A 118 -1.99 -7.08 4.53
CA SER A 118 -1.46 -6.31 3.41
C SER A 118 -1.83 -4.83 3.49
N GLY A 119 -1.21 -4.02 2.64
CA GLY A 119 -1.50 -2.59 2.56
C GLY A 119 -2.88 -2.30 1.94
N ILE A 120 -2.93 -2.23 0.60
CA ILE A 120 -4.14 -1.97 -0.18
C ILE A 120 -4.33 -3.09 -1.20
N SER A 121 -5.55 -3.60 -1.34
CA SER A 121 -5.82 -4.79 -2.16
C SER A 121 -6.70 -4.51 -3.38
N ALA A 122 -6.50 -5.33 -4.43
CA ALA A 122 -7.42 -5.54 -5.53
C ALA A 122 -7.50 -7.04 -5.83
N GLN A 123 -8.49 -7.73 -5.28
CA GLN A 123 -8.66 -9.18 -5.34
C GLN A 123 -10.14 -9.60 -5.55
N PRO A 124 -10.54 -9.77 -6.82
CA PRO A 124 -10.10 -8.96 -7.94
C PRO A 124 -10.84 -7.61 -7.95
N VAL A 125 -10.27 -6.64 -8.66
CA VAL A 125 -11.07 -5.66 -9.39
C VAL A 125 -11.34 -6.25 -10.78
N PHE A 126 -12.60 -6.39 -11.16
CA PHE A 126 -13.00 -7.23 -12.30
C PHE A 126 -12.76 -6.61 -13.68
N GLY A 127 -12.96 -5.30 -13.83
CA GLY A 127 -12.93 -4.63 -15.13
C GLY A 127 -11.72 -3.71 -15.33
N GLY A 128 -11.27 -3.05 -14.27
CA GLY A 128 -10.28 -1.99 -14.34
C GLY A 128 -10.82 -0.73 -15.03
N PRO A 129 -10.21 0.43 -14.82
CA PRO A 129 -9.00 0.65 -14.02
C PRO A 129 -9.29 0.77 -12.51
N ALA A 130 -8.26 0.46 -11.71
CA ALA A 130 -8.16 0.83 -10.30
C ALA A 130 -6.95 1.75 -10.11
N TYR A 131 -7.11 2.84 -9.36
CA TYR A 131 -6.10 3.90 -9.24
C TYR A 131 -5.66 4.07 -7.79
N TYR A 132 -4.41 3.78 -7.49
CA TYR A 132 -3.78 3.93 -6.19
C TYR A 132 -2.80 5.09 -6.26
N ILE A 133 -3.15 6.23 -5.67
CA ILE A 133 -2.42 7.49 -5.89
C ILE A 133 -2.08 8.17 -4.58
N ARG A 134 -0.81 8.46 -4.32
CA ARG A 134 -0.39 9.26 -3.14
C ARG A 134 -0.75 8.65 -1.78
N ASN A 135 -0.90 7.34 -1.67
CA ASN A 135 -1.10 6.70 -0.36
C ASN A 135 0.23 6.58 0.39
N VAL A 136 0.18 6.71 1.72
CA VAL A 136 1.31 6.48 2.63
C VAL A 136 0.98 5.28 3.50
N LEU A 137 1.72 4.18 3.37
CA LEU A 137 1.48 2.96 4.15
C LEU A 137 2.74 2.58 4.93
N TYR A 138 2.59 2.29 6.22
CA TYR A 138 3.70 2.00 7.12
C TYR A 138 3.39 0.82 8.04
N ASN A 139 4.41 -0.02 8.27
CA ASN A 139 4.36 -1.19 9.15
C ASN A 139 3.34 -2.26 8.71
N ILE A 140 3.60 -2.88 7.57
CA ILE A 140 2.80 -3.97 7.01
C ILE A 140 3.51 -5.28 7.33
N GLN A 141 2.95 -6.09 8.24
CA GLN A 141 3.67 -7.25 8.81
C GLN A 141 3.74 -8.45 7.86
N LYS A 142 2.73 -8.65 6.99
CA LYS A 142 2.66 -9.77 6.05
C LYS A 142 2.03 -9.33 4.72
N GLY A 143 2.06 -10.11 3.66
CA GLY A 143 1.31 -9.82 2.41
C GLY A 143 1.84 -8.67 1.54
N GLY A 144 2.53 -7.68 2.12
CA GLY A 144 3.18 -6.58 1.41
C GLY A 144 2.26 -5.39 1.12
N ALA A 145 2.83 -4.35 0.51
CA ALA A 145 2.18 -3.08 0.19
C ALA A 145 0.89 -3.25 -0.62
N LEU A 146 0.90 -4.16 -1.60
CA LEU A 146 -0.19 -4.39 -2.52
C LEU A 146 -0.57 -5.87 -2.58
N LYS A 147 -1.86 -6.17 -2.36
CA LYS A 147 -2.46 -7.50 -2.51
C LYS A 147 -3.26 -7.56 -3.81
N ILE A 148 -2.61 -7.96 -4.91
CA ILE A 148 -3.20 -7.91 -6.27
C ILE A 148 -3.46 -9.32 -6.80
N HIS A 149 -4.71 -9.79 -6.76
CA HIS A 149 -5.06 -11.16 -7.14
C HIS A 149 -6.22 -11.21 -8.13
N GLY A 150 -6.35 -12.35 -8.83
CA GLY A 150 -7.47 -12.59 -9.75
C GLY A 150 -7.35 -11.86 -11.10
N GLY A 151 -6.13 -11.51 -11.53
CA GLY A 151 -5.88 -11.01 -12.88
C GLY A 151 -6.33 -9.58 -13.14
N VAL A 152 -6.26 -8.71 -12.12
CA VAL A 152 -6.77 -7.33 -12.15
C VAL A 152 -6.24 -6.53 -13.36
N PRO A 153 -7.08 -6.19 -14.35
CA PRO A 153 -6.65 -5.35 -15.45
C PRO A 153 -6.60 -3.88 -15.03
N GLY A 154 -5.66 -3.12 -15.58
CA GLY A 154 -5.72 -1.65 -15.52
C GLY A 154 -5.35 -1.06 -14.17
N LEU A 155 -4.50 -1.74 -13.39
CA LEU A 155 -4.03 -1.22 -12.11
C LEU A 155 -3.02 -0.10 -12.32
N THR A 156 -3.33 1.08 -11.79
CA THR A 156 -2.48 2.27 -11.87
C THR A 156 -2.02 2.65 -10.47
N ALA A 157 -0.71 2.63 -10.21
CA ALA A 157 -0.11 3.01 -8.93
C ALA A 157 0.84 4.21 -9.14
N TYR A 158 0.45 5.39 -8.67
CA TYR A 158 1.25 6.61 -8.82
C TYR A 158 1.58 7.27 -7.50
N HIS A 159 2.83 7.73 -7.35
CA HIS A 159 3.20 8.57 -6.22
C HIS A 159 2.88 7.94 -4.86
N ASN A 160 2.85 6.63 -4.68
CA ASN A 160 2.62 6.07 -3.35
C ASN A 160 3.94 5.99 -2.57
N THR A 161 3.91 6.19 -1.26
CA THR A 161 5.04 5.89 -0.37
C THR A 161 4.69 4.67 0.46
N PHE A 162 5.30 3.54 0.12
CA PHE A 162 5.12 2.27 0.81
C PHE A 162 6.36 1.95 1.63
N ILE A 163 6.21 1.94 2.95
CA ILE A 163 7.23 1.47 3.88
C ILE A 163 6.92 0.01 4.19
N ALA A 164 7.07 -0.80 3.14
CA ALA A 164 6.84 -2.23 3.09
C ALA A 164 7.33 -2.80 1.75
N GLU A 165 7.54 -4.11 1.70
CA GLU A 165 7.82 -4.82 0.47
C GLU A 165 6.58 -4.98 -0.43
N ASN A 166 6.75 -5.01 -1.74
CA ASN A 166 5.68 -5.18 -2.73
C ASN A 166 5.78 -6.54 -3.42
N ASN A 167 5.25 -7.57 -2.77
CA ASN A 167 5.45 -8.97 -3.16
C ASN A 167 4.18 -9.84 -3.12
N GLY A 168 3.05 -9.29 -2.67
CA GLY A 168 1.75 -9.93 -2.69
C GLY A 168 1.16 -9.98 -4.09
N GLY A 169 0.29 -10.95 -4.35
CA GLY A 169 -0.45 -11.03 -5.61
C GLY A 169 0.05 -12.01 -6.67
N GLY A 170 -0.66 -12.01 -7.78
CA GLY A 170 -0.41 -12.83 -8.96
C GLY A 170 -0.30 -12.00 -10.24
N GLY A 171 -0.30 -12.70 -11.38
CA GLY A 171 -0.25 -12.12 -12.72
C GLY A 171 -1.36 -11.10 -12.95
N HIS A 172 -1.02 -9.90 -13.42
CA HIS A 172 -2.01 -8.87 -13.74
C HIS A 172 -1.60 -8.02 -14.98
N PRO A 173 -2.55 -7.75 -15.90
CA PRO A 173 -2.27 -7.05 -17.15
C PRO A 173 -2.54 -5.54 -17.07
N ASN A 174 -2.07 -4.81 -18.08
CA ASN A 174 -2.33 -3.37 -18.27
C ASN A 174 -1.99 -2.53 -17.04
N SER A 175 -0.85 -2.81 -16.42
CA SER A 175 -0.43 -2.17 -15.17
C SER A 175 0.39 -0.93 -15.45
N ASN A 176 0.30 0.07 -14.57
CA ASN A 176 1.05 1.30 -14.72
C ASN A 176 1.55 1.82 -13.36
N TYR A 177 2.85 1.70 -13.12
CA TYR A 177 3.51 2.03 -11.87
C TYR A 177 4.53 3.14 -12.10
N ARG A 178 4.31 4.33 -11.55
CA ARG A 178 5.22 5.47 -11.69
C ARG A 178 5.35 6.31 -10.44
N ASN A 179 6.52 6.88 -10.22
CA ASN A 179 6.80 7.81 -9.14
C ASN A 179 6.54 7.26 -7.74
N ASN A 180 6.48 5.95 -7.52
CA ASN A 180 6.27 5.37 -6.20
C ASN A 180 7.59 5.22 -5.45
N LEU A 181 7.53 5.21 -4.12
CA LEU A 181 8.61 4.80 -3.25
C LEU A 181 8.23 3.45 -2.60
N PHE A 182 9.10 2.47 -2.73
CA PHE A 182 9.03 1.18 -2.04
C PHE A 182 10.24 1.05 -1.11
N LEU A 183 10.00 1.19 0.19
CA LEU A 183 11.03 1.11 1.21
C LEU A 183 10.97 -0.24 1.90
N GLY A 184 11.96 -1.09 1.63
CA GLY A 184 12.11 -2.37 2.29
C GLY A 184 12.25 -2.21 3.79
N SER A 185 11.63 -3.10 4.53
CA SER A 185 11.67 -3.14 5.99
C SER A 185 12.60 -4.22 6.53
N ASP A 186 13.48 -4.74 5.67
CA ASP A 186 14.44 -5.82 5.94
C ASP A 186 13.80 -7.18 6.19
N GLY A 187 12.60 -7.39 5.64
CA GLY A 187 11.93 -8.67 5.72
C GLY A 187 12.63 -9.78 4.93
N PRO A 188 12.28 -11.06 5.20
CA PRO A 188 12.80 -12.23 4.50
C PRO A 188 12.12 -12.45 3.15
N THR A 189 12.09 -11.39 2.35
CA THR A 189 11.42 -11.34 1.06
C THR A 189 12.04 -10.26 0.18
N HIS A 190 11.62 -10.23 -1.07
CA HIS A 190 12.11 -9.35 -2.11
C HIS A 190 11.39 -8.01 -2.00
N ILE A 191 12.07 -6.88 -2.26
CA ILE A 191 11.43 -5.56 -2.23
C ILE A 191 10.30 -5.41 -3.25
N ALA A 192 10.45 -5.97 -4.45
CA ALA A 192 9.46 -5.77 -5.52
C ALA A 192 9.29 -6.98 -6.44
N ARG A 193 8.04 -7.23 -6.83
CA ARG A 193 7.68 -8.17 -7.90
C ARG A 193 6.94 -7.47 -9.04
N PHE A 194 7.22 -7.91 -10.26
CA PHE A 194 6.60 -7.42 -11.49
C PHE A 194 5.96 -8.59 -12.27
N PRO A 195 4.82 -9.13 -11.80
CA PRO A 195 4.09 -10.21 -12.46
C PRO A 195 3.22 -9.69 -13.62
N TYR A 196 3.79 -8.88 -14.50
CA TYR A 196 3.02 -8.29 -15.61
C TYR A 196 2.76 -9.33 -16.69
N THR A 197 1.50 -9.44 -17.11
CA THR A 197 1.07 -10.42 -18.12
C THR A 197 0.84 -9.82 -19.50
N THR A 198 1.18 -8.53 -19.68
CA THR A 198 1.09 -7.80 -20.95
C THR A 198 2.34 -6.97 -21.21
N THR A 199 2.78 -6.92 -22.47
CA THR A 199 3.99 -6.19 -22.90
C THR A 199 3.89 -4.67 -22.80
N TYR A 200 2.68 -4.14 -22.64
CA TYR A 200 2.42 -2.71 -22.47
C TYR A 200 2.17 -2.32 -21.01
N SER A 201 2.34 -3.25 -20.05
CA SER A 201 2.45 -2.87 -18.63
C SER A 201 3.76 -2.13 -18.40
N ILE A 202 3.73 -1.10 -17.56
CA ILE A 202 4.87 -0.22 -17.31
C ILE A 202 5.14 -0.13 -15.81
N ALA A 203 6.41 -0.21 -15.46
CA ALA A 203 6.97 0.29 -14.21
C ALA A 203 8.18 1.16 -14.59
N ASP A 204 8.16 2.43 -14.20
CA ASP A 204 9.27 3.36 -14.45
C ASP A 204 9.25 4.53 -13.46
N TYR A 205 10.40 5.19 -13.26
CA TYR A 205 10.54 6.29 -12.30
C TYR A 205 10.10 5.91 -10.87
N ASN A 206 10.34 4.68 -10.41
CA ASN A 206 10.08 4.32 -9.02
C ASN A 206 11.38 4.31 -8.19
N GLY A 207 11.27 4.67 -6.91
CA GLY A 207 12.35 4.58 -5.94
C GLY A 207 12.25 3.30 -5.13
N TYR A 208 13.35 2.58 -4.99
CA TYR A 208 13.42 1.34 -4.21
C TYR A 208 14.53 1.41 -3.17
N ARG A 209 14.20 1.03 -1.94
CA ARG A 209 15.21 0.61 -0.96
C ARG A 209 15.14 -0.91 -0.81
N PRO A 210 16.09 -1.66 -1.38
CA PRO A 210 16.19 -3.11 -1.18
C PRO A 210 16.36 -3.49 0.29
N ASN A 211 15.94 -4.70 0.62
CA ASN A 211 16.14 -5.27 1.94
C ASN A 211 17.62 -5.62 2.18
N GLN A 212 18.07 -5.42 3.42
CA GLN A 212 19.44 -5.56 3.93
C GLN A 212 19.46 -6.35 5.25
N GLY A 213 18.35 -7.00 5.62
CA GLY A 213 18.24 -7.82 6.82
C GLY A 213 19.01 -9.14 6.72
N PRO A 214 19.28 -9.80 7.84
CA PRO A 214 20.01 -11.08 7.86
C PRO A 214 19.29 -12.20 7.11
N ASP A 215 17.95 -12.17 7.09
CA ASP A 215 17.12 -13.17 6.41
C ASP A 215 16.62 -12.69 5.04
N SER A 216 17.04 -11.50 4.60
CA SER A 216 16.66 -10.95 3.31
C SER A 216 17.31 -11.76 2.17
N PRO A 217 16.55 -12.14 1.13
CA PRO A 217 17.11 -12.86 -0.01
C PRO A 217 18.13 -12.02 -0.77
N GLU A 218 19.09 -12.67 -1.45
CA GLU A 218 20.06 -11.96 -2.28
C GLU A 218 19.37 -11.24 -3.45
N GLY A 219 18.40 -11.90 -4.10
CA GLY A 219 17.56 -11.25 -5.08
C GLY A 219 16.52 -10.35 -4.41
N GLN A 220 16.34 -9.17 -4.98
CA GLN A 220 15.49 -8.12 -4.43
C GLN A 220 14.38 -7.74 -5.40
N PHE A 221 14.58 -7.99 -6.69
CA PHE A 221 13.60 -7.74 -7.74
C PHE A 221 13.25 -9.06 -8.42
N ARG A 222 11.97 -9.38 -8.51
CA ARG A 222 11.49 -10.55 -9.27
C ARG A 222 10.60 -10.13 -10.41
N TRP A 223 10.85 -10.70 -11.58
CA TRP A 223 10.16 -10.35 -12.80
C TRP A 223 9.59 -11.59 -13.47
N LEU A 224 8.33 -11.52 -13.90
CA LEU A 224 7.77 -12.52 -14.79
C LEU A 224 8.13 -12.12 -16.23
N SER A 225 9.09 -12.82 -16.84
CA SER A 225 9.55 -12.50 -18.18
C SER A 225 8.44 -12.77 -19.23
N PRO A 226 8.53 -12.18 -20.44
CA PRO A 226 7.61 -12.49 -21.54
C PRO A 226 7.53 -13.97 -21.92
N ARG A 227 8.49 -14.79 -21.49
CA ARG A 227 8.50 -16.26 -21.67
C ARG A 227 7.64 -17.00 -20.64
N GLY A 228 7.11 -16.29 -19.64
CA GLY A 228 6.37 -16.87 -18.52
C GLY A 228 7.26 -17.45 -17.41
N GLU A 229 8.55 -17.08 -17.38
CA GLU A 229 9.53 -17.56 -16.41
C GLU A 229 9.84 -16.48 -15.38
N TRP A 230 9.97 -16.87 -14.11
CA TRP A 230 10.41 -15.96 -13.06
C TRP A 230 11.92 -15.81 -13.08
N GLU A 231 12.37 -14.57 -13.23
CA GLU A 231 13.77 -14.16 -13.12
C GLU A 231 13.95 -13.28 -11.87
N GLU A 232 15.12 -13.35 -11.25
CA GLU A 232 15.41 -12.71 -9.98
C GLU A 232 16.75 -11.97 -10.05
N PHE A 233 16.76 -10.74 -9.53
CA PHE A 233 17.89 -9.81 -9.65
C PHE A 233 18.24 -9.22 -8.31
N LYS A 234 19.54 -9.19 -8.00
CA LYS A 234 20.08 -8.57 -6.79
C LYS A 234 19.98 -7.05 -6.82
N SER A 235 20.28 -6.44 -7.97
CA SER A 235 20.36 -5.00 -8.12
C SER A 235 19.28 -4.46 -9.05
N LEU A 236 18.92 -3.20 -8.85
CA LEU A 236 18.01 -2.47 -9.73
C LEU A 236 18.60 -2.34 -11.14
N GLU A 237 19.92 -2.16 -11.27
CA GLU A 237 20.61 -2.05 -12.56
C GLU A 237 20.54 -3.34 -13.39
N ASP A 238 20.72 -4.51 -12.75
CA ASP A 238 20.60 -5.79 -13.45
C ASP A 238 19.15 -6.04 -13.90
N PHE A 239 18.18 -5.71 -13.04
CA PHE A 239 16.77 -5.79 -13.37
C PHE A 239 16.39 -4.88 -14.56
N LYS A 240 16.86 -3.62 -14.55
CA LYS A 240 16.67 -2.66 -15.66
C LYS A 240 17.17 -3.23 -16.98
N LYS A 241 18.40 -3.74 -16.98
CA LYS A 241 19.06 -4.28 -18.17
C LYS A 241 18.32 -5.49 -18.75
N ALA A 242 17.79 -6.36 -17.88
CA ALA A 242 17.13 -7.58 -18.30
C ALA A 242 15.68 -7.35 -18.76
N SER A 243 14.93 -6.51 -18.04
CA SER A 243 13.49 -6.34 -18.25
C SER A 243 13.12 -5.17 -19.18
N GLY A 244 13.96 -4.14 -19.25
CA GLY A 244 13.62 -2.86 -19.86
C GLY A 244 12.63 -2.02 -19.04
N LEU A 245 12.16 -2.51 -17.88
CA LEU A 245 11.39 -1.74 -16.90
C LEU A 245 12.34 -0.91 -16.04
N GLU A 246 11.79 0.07 -15.33
CA GLU A 246 12.52 0.97 -14.42
C GLU A 246 13.69 1.68 -15.09
N ALA A 247 13.63 2.02 -16.38
CA ALA A 247 14.69 2.73 -17.09
C ALA A 247 15.22 3.97 -16.33
N HIS A 248 14.33 4.64 -15.59
CA HIS A 248 14.60 5.83 -14.77
C HIS A 248 14.43 5.58 -13.27
N GLY A 249 14.20 4.32 -12.84
CA GLY A 249 14.09 3.99 -11.43
C GLY A 249 15.39 4.23 -10.67
N ILE A 250 15.31 4.54 -9.38
CA ILE A 250 16.47 4.87 -8.55
C ILE A 250 16.51 4.07 -7.24
N THR A 251 17.72 3.92 -6.68
CA THR A 251 17.89 3.40 -5.32
C THR A 251 17.80 4.54 -4.30
N VAL A 252 16.89 4.40 -3.35
CA VAL A 252 16.67 5.32 -2.22
C VAL A 252 16.95 4.60 -0.90
N ASP A 253 16.93 5.35 0.20
CA ASP A 253 17.00 4.83 1.57
C ASP A 253 16.19 5.70 2.55
N TYR A 254 16.12 5.29 3.81
CA TYR A 254 15.41 6.05 4.86
C TYR A 254 15.98 7.45 5.11
N ASN A 255 17.24 7.71 4.75
CA ASN A 255 17.85 9.04 4.84
C ASN A 255 17.41 10.01 3.71
N ASP A 256 16.63 9.53 2.75
CA ASP A 256 15.91 10.39 1.79
C ASP A 256 14.66 11.03 2.44
N PHE A 257 14.37 10.72 3.70
CA PHE A 257 13.38 11.37 4.56
C PHE A 257 14.06 12.22 5.64
N GLU A 258 13.36 13.23 6.15
CA GLU A 258 13.90 14.11 7.20
C GLU A 258 14.24 13.33 8.49
N ASP A 259 13.30 12.49 8.94
CA ASP A 259 13.45 11.63 10.12
C ASP A 259 12.43 10.47 10.07
N LEU A 260 12.61 9.56 9.12
CA LEU A 260 11.80 8.35 9.03
C LEU A 260 12.63 7.14 9.44
N GLN A 261 12.17 6.43 10.45
CA GLN A 261 12.78 5.17 10.86
C GLN A 261 12.09 4.01 10.14
N LYS A 262 12.88 2.99 9.81
CA LYS A 262 12.37 1.70 9.33
C LYS A 262 11.51 1.04 10.41
N PRO A 263 10.34 0.48 10.11
CA PRO A 263 9.62 -0.32 11.07
C PRO A 263 10.44 -1.56 11.42
N ILE A 264 10.44 -1.91 12.70
CA ILE A 264 10.94 -3.21 13.11
C ILE A 264 9.87 -4.20 12.65
N GLN A 265 10.20 -4.98 11.62
CA GLN A 265 9.43 -6.19 11.40
C GLN A 265 9.62 -7.08 12.63
N GLY A 266 8.51 -7.54 13.22
CA GLY A 266 8.59 -8.79 13.97
C GLY A 266 8.98 -9.84 12.92
N PRO A 267 10.18 -10.43 12.95
CA PRO A 267 10.70 -11.16 11.80
C PRO A 267 9.77 -12.32 11.42
N VAL A 268 9.10 -12.23 10.27
CA VAL A 268 8.24 -13.29 9.75
C VAL A 268 9.09 -14.23 8.89
N GLY A 269 9.75 -15.23 9.49
CA GLY A 269 10.53 -16.23 8.74
C GLY A 269 11.54 -17.05 9.55
N THR A 270 11.94 -16.56 10.71
CA THR A 270 12.51 -17.39 11.79
C THR A 270 11.39 -17.99 12.65
N PRO A 271 11.61 -19.10 13.38
CA PRO A 271 10.80 -19.45 14.56
C PRO A 271 11.00 -18.46 15.74
N LEU A 272 11.08 -17.15 15.47
CA LEU A 272 11.02 -16.08 16.47
C LEU A 272 9.53 -15.80 16.68
N GLY A 273 8.92 -16.32 17.74
CA GLY A 273 9.18 -15.86 19.09
C GLY A 273 7.85 -15.27 19.57
N GLU A 274 7.57 -15.35 20.85
CA GLU A 274 6.22 -15.22 21.41
C GLU A 274 5.52 -13.84 21.23
N MET A 275 6.07 -12.89 20.46
CA MET A 275 5.64 -11.49 20.48
C MET A 275 5.26 -10.92 19.09
N PRO A 276 4.14 -10.18 19.01
CA PRO A 276 3.71 -9.49 17.80
C PRO A 276 4.65 -8.31 17.48
N GLY A 277 4.66 -7.88 16.21
CA GLY A 277 5.39 -6.68 15.81
C GLY A 277 4.94 -5.43 16.59
N PRO A 278 5.81 -4.43 16.78
CA PRO A 278 5.46 -3.21 17.49
C PRO A 278 4.34 -2.45 16.77
N VAL A 279 3.49 -1.80 17.56
CA VAL A 279 2.49 -0.85 17.08
C VAL A 279 3.13 0.53 17.01
N TYR A 280 3.03 1.19 15.85
CA TYR A 280 3.49 2.56 15.66
C TYR A 280 2.30 3.54 15.61
N HIS A 281 2.54 4.79 15.97
CA HIS A 281 1.50 5.82 15.94
C HIS A 281 1.87 6.88 14.92
N ALA A 282 0.90 7.27 14.10
CA ALA A 282 1.16 8.17 12.98
C ALA A 282 1.62 9.57 13.42
N VAL A 283 1.31 9.96 14.65
CA VAL A 283 1.77 11.22 15.28
C VAL A 283 3.27 11.22 15.60
N ASP A 284 3.88 10.04 15.71
CA ASP A 284 5.31 9.86 16.02
C ASP A 284 6.17 9.65 14.76
N LEU A 285 5.56 9.64 13.56
CA LEU A 285 6.23 9.33 12.30
C LEU A 285 6.35 10.57 11.42
N ASN A 286 7.54 10.80 10.84
CA ASN A 286 7.77 11.85 9.86
C ASN A 286 7.96 11.28 8.45
N PHE A 287 6.94 11.41 7.61
CA PHE A 287 6.99 10.95 6.21
C PHE A 287 7.52 12.01 5.22
N LYS A 288 7.95 13.17 5.70
CA LYS A 288 8.49 14.22 4.82
C LYS A 288 9.81 13.80 4.23
N LEU A 289 9.96 14.05 2.93
CA LEU A 289 11.23 13.88 2.24
C LEU A 289 12.26 14.88 2.77
N ASN A 290 13.50 14.43 2.89
CA ASN A 290 14.64 15.31 3.04
C ASN A 290 14.76 16.15 1.75
N PRO A 291 14.76 17.48 1.81
CA PRO A 291 14.87 18.34 0.62
C PRO A 291 16.14 18.12 -0.23
N ASN A 292 17.16 17.48 0.35
CA ASN A 292 18.39 17.09 -0.36
C ASN A 292 18.46 15.59 -0.69
N GLY A 293 17.38 14.86 -0.43
CA GLY A 293 17.25 13.43 -0.70
C GLY A 293 17.08 13.15 -2.20
N LYS A 294 17.41 11.94 -2.62
CA LYS A 294 17.35 11.49 -4.01
C LYS A 294 15.94 11.37 -4.55
N ALA A 295 14.94 11.29 -3.67
CA ALA A 295 13.54 11.23 -4.06
C ALA A 295 13.00 12.59 -4.57
N VAL A 296 13.69 13.69 -4.26
CA VAL A 296 13.29 15.05 -4.68
C VAL A 296 13.62 15.27 -6.16
N ASP A 297 12.70 15.88 -6.91
CA ASP A 297 12.84 16.17 -8.34
C ASP A 297 13.16 14.94 -9.23
N ALA A 298 12.81 13.74 -8.77
CA ALA A 298 13.18 12.48 -9.43
C ALA A 298 12.03 11.78 -10.17
N GLY A 299 10.81 12.30 -10.07
CA GLY A 299 9.62 11.76 -10.74
C GLY A 299 9.40 12.30 -12.15
N VAL A 300 8.50 11.63 -12.88
CA VAL A 300 8.02 12.09 -14.18
C VAL A 300 6.72 12.89 -14.06
N ILE A 301 6.50 13.86 -14.93
CA ILE A 301 5.23 14.58 -15.01
C ILE A 301 4.13 13.61 -15.48
N ILE A 302 3.04 13.55 -14.72
CA ILE A 302 1.84 12.76 -15.01
C ILE A 302 0.67 13.75 -15.02
N PRO A 303 0.10 14.08 -16.20
CA PRO A 303 -0.97 15.06 -16.31
C PRO A 303 -2.13 14.76 -15.38
N ASN A 304 -2.63 15.78 -14.69
CA ASN A 304 -3.73 15.72 -13.70
C ASN A 304 -3.41 15.00 -12.38
N VAL A 305 -2.16 14.57 -12.15
CA VAL A 305 -1.75 13.88 -10.93
C VAL A 305 -0.73 14.68 -10.12
N ASN A 306 0.18 15.37 -10.81
CA ASN A 306 1.28 16.10 -10.19
C ASN A 306 1.57 17.44 -10.86
N ASP A 307 0.58 18.08 -11.48
CA ASP A 307 0.76 19.34 -12.22
C ASP A 307 1.24 20.52 -11.34
N ASN A 308 1.21 20.37 -10.02
CA ASN A 308 1.53 21.40 -9.02
C ASN A 308 2.82 21.10 -8.23
N PHE A 309 3.76 20.33 -8.80
CA PHE A 309 5.09 20.15 -8.22
C PHE A 309 5.83 21.50 -8.09
N THR A 310 6.76 21.60 -7.13
CA THR A 310 7.37 22.90 -6.78
C THR A 310 8.83 23.05 -7.20
N GLY A 311 9.50 21.96 -7.54
CA GLY A 311 10.89 21.93 -7.99
C GLY A 311 11.07 21.87 -9.50
N HIS A 312 12.13 21.19 -9.94
CA HIS A 312 12.43 20.94 -11.35
C HIS A 312 11.61 19.79 -11.95
N ALA A 313 11.15 18.86 -11.12
CA ALA A 313 10.25 17.78 -11.49
C ALA A 313 9.41 17.35 -10.27
N PRO A 314 8.37 16.52 -10.42
CA PRO A 314 7.65 15.97 -9.28
C PRO A 314 8.56 15.12 -8.39
N ASP A 315 8.34 15.15 -7.08
CA ASP A 315 9.04 14.25 -6.17
C ASP A 315 8.50 12.81 -6.28
N LEU A 316 9.35 11.82 -5.99
CA LEU A 316 8.90 10.45 -5.81
C LEU A 316 8.10 10.31 -4.52
N GLY A 317 7.08 9.44 -4.55
CA GLY A 317 6.24 9.14 -3.40
C GLY A 317 5.08 10.13 -3.24
N ALA A 318 4.41 10.02 -2.09
CA ALA A 318 3.11 10.63 -1.85
C ALA A 318 3.16 12.12 -1.57
N LEU A 319 4.24 12.57 -0.94
CA LEU A 319 4.39 13.91 -0.40
C LEU A 319 5.45 14.66 -1.20
N GLU A 320 5.07 15.84 -1.67
CA GLU A 320 5.96 16.78 -2.34
C GLU A 320 6.65 17.68 -1.28
N VAL A 321 7.91 18.02 -1.48
CA VAL A 321 8.63 18.99 -0.67
C VAL A 321 8.04 20.38 -0.88
N GLY A 322 7.98 21.18 0.18
CA GLY A 322 7.54 22.57 0.10
C GLY A 322 6.03 22.79 -0.08
N VAL A 323 5.22 21.73 -0.23
CA VAL A 323 3.74 21.85 -0.25
C VAL A 323 3.15 21.68 1.16
N PRO A 324 1.95 22.24 1.42
CA PRO A 324 1.26 22.05 2.69
C PRO A 324 1.03 20.57 3.03
N PRO A 325 1.13 20.17 4.32
CA PRO A 325 0.84 18.80 4.72
C PRO A 325 -0.56 18.33 4.31
N VAL A 326 -0.65 17.08 3.89
CA VAL A 326 -1.94 16.43 3.63
C VAL A 326 -2.69 16.24 4.95
N VAL A 327 -3.96 16.65 4.99
CA VAL A 327 -4.85 16.37 6.11
C VAL A 327 -5.43 14.97 5.91
N TYR A 328 -5.03 14.04 6.79
CA TYR A 328 -5.57 12.68 6.87
C TYR A 328 -6.59 12.60 8.01
N GLY A 329 -7.62 11.78 7.84
CA GLY A 329 -8.62 11.51 8.87
C GLY A 329 -9.67 12.60 9.02
N ALA A 330 -10.48 12.48 10.07
CA ALA A 330 -11.60 13.38 10.37
C ALA A 330 -11.12 14.80 10.64
N ARG A 331 -11.69 15.76 9.90
CA ARG A 331 -11.32 17.17 10.01
C ARG A 331 -11.95 17.75 11.27
N GLY A 332 -11.14 18.31 12.15
CA GLY A 332 -11.57 18.83 13.46
C GLY A 332 -10.91 18.13 14.65
N LEU A 333 -10.16 17.06 14.40
CA LEU A 333 -9.28 16.45 15.40
C LEU A 333 -7.96 17.24 15.51
N ASP A 334 -7.31 17.15 16.67
CA ASP A 334 -5.94 17.62 16.84
C ASP A 334 -4.99 16.70 16.05
N PRO A 335 -4.25 17.21 15.05
CA PRO A 335 -3.34 16.39 14.26
C PRO A 335 -2.15 15.82 15.05
N ASN A 336 -1.90 16.33 16.27
CA ASN A 336 -0.82 15.87 17.15
C ASN A 336 -1.28 14.85 18.19
N GLN A 337 -2.56 14.45 18.17
CA GLN A 337 -3.11 13.45 19.09
C GLN A 337 -3.61 12.23 18.31
N GLU A 338 -3.46 11.05 18.91
CA GLU A 338 -4.10 9.85 18.37
C GLU A 338 -5.63 9.96 18.42
N PHE A 339 -6.30 9.74 17.29
CA PHE A 339 -7.77 9.82 17.19
C PHE A 339 -8.52 8.70 17.93
N TYR A 340 -7.81 7.68 18.39
CA TYR A 340 -8.33 6.46 18.99
C TYR A 340 -8.07 6.37 20.51
N ARG A 341 -7.52 7.43 21.12
CA ARG A 341 -7.21 7.50 22.55
C ARG A 341 -8.15 8.42 23.33
#